data_AF-A0A3A0EF00-F1
#
_entry.id   AF-A0A3A0EF00-F1
#
_cell.length_a   1.000
_cell.length_b   1.000
_cell.length_c   1.000
_cell.angle_alpha   90.00
_cell.angle_beta   90.00
_cell.angle_gamma   90.00
#
_symmetry.space_group_name_H-M   'P 1'
#
loop_
_entity.id
_entity.type
_entity.pdbx_description
1 polymer ?
#
loop_
_entity_poly.entity_id
_entity_poly.type
_entity_poly.pdbx_seq_one_letter_code
_entity_poly.pdbx_strand_id
1 'polypeptide(L)'
;MAGDGAWAACGHWHELLDMLCAEQGYLDNMALAEQLCAAQGNQTQAAFDAAVKSLRNWRQGIHMPQRRNFLLLTKILKVDRNDDLRVHWNRLYGEAKVRRTPEAAPRDAVAMDAAAPAVRARWPVIAGGGLMVVAAAALSAIHLGRGERETFIDPAASLEGIQAEYVRNVTVQVGDAVIIHGARGNDCGDAPSWESASVLLPRLVTGTLSDGGVGTRFSRRCGGRIPARAILFTARVPGTEQTSLYGDEIHIRVTN
;
A
#
# COMPACT_ATOMS: atom_id res chain seq x y z
N MET A 1 14.88 -25.23 -17.48
CA MET A 1 16.04 -25.43 -16.59
C MET A 1 16.93 -24.20 -16.68
N ALA A 2 16.59 -23.19 -15.87
CA ALA A 2 17.33 -21.98 -15.49
C ALA A 2 16.29 -21.19 -14.67
N GLY A 3 16.46 -21.00 -13.36
CA GLY A 3 15.44 -20.26 -12.60
C GLY A 3 15.55 -20.21 -11.07
N ASP A 4 16.28 -21.12 -10.41
CA ASP A 4 16.27 -21.20 -8.94
C ASP A 4 17.11 -20.11 -8.22
N GLY A 5 17.31 -18.96 -8.86
CA GLY A 5 18.06 -17.85 -8.26
C GLY A 5 18.20 -16.59 -9.12
N ALA A 6 17.66 -16.54 -10.34
CA ALA A 6 17.70 -15.34 -11.18
C ALA A 6 16.95 -14.16 -10.51
N TRP A 7 15.87 -14.47 -9.80
CA TRP A 7 15.09 -13.52 -9.02
C TRP A 7 15.88 -12.89 -7.86
N ALA A 8 16.95 -13.55 -7.37
CA ALA A 8 17.77 -13.01 -6.28
C ALA A 8 18.58 -11.78 -6.73
N ALA A 9 18.83 -11.64 -8.05
CA ALA A 9 19.51 -10.48 -8.62
C ALA A 9 18.60 -9.23 -8.70
N CYS A 10 17.27 -9.39 -8.58
CA CYS A 10 16.36 -8.25 -8.62
C CYS A 10 16.56 -7.37 -7.38
N GLY A 11 16.93 -6.10 -7.61
CA GLY A 11 17.15 -5.11 -6.56
C GLY A 11 15.89 -4.33 -6.21
N HIS A 12 14.88 -4.34 -7.10
CA HIS A 12 13.62 -3.65 -6.89
C HIS A 12 12.41 -4.59 -7.03
N TRP A 13 11.36 -4.29 -6.27
CA TRP A 13 10.14 -5.11 -6.27
C TRP A 13 9.46 -5.20 -7.65
N HIS A 14 9.46 -4.11 -8.43
CA HIS A 14 8.82 -4.09 -9.75
C HIS A 14 9.61 -4.89 -10.80
N GLU A 15 10.95 -4.93 -10.70
CA GLU A 15 11.81 -5.80 -11.54
C GLU A 15 11.52 -7.27 -11.24
N LEU A 16 11.39 -7.62 -9.95
CA LEU A 16 11.01 -8.96 -9.55
C LEU A 16 9.60 -9.33 -10.02
N LEU A 17 8.64 -8.41 -9.90
CA LEU A 17 7.29 -8.60 -10.45
C LEU A 17 7.36 -8.89 -11.96
N ASP A 18 8.08 -8.06 -12.72
CA ASP A 18 8.16 -8.18 -14.17
C ASP A 18 8.79 -9.51 -14.62
N MET A 19 9.87 -9.92 -13.94
CA MET A 19 10.53 -11.22 -14.16
C MET A 19 9.58 -12.38 -13.87
N LEU A 20 8.91 -12.39 -12.71
CA LEU A 20 7.96 -13.46 -12.35
C LEU A 20 6.76 -13.50 -13.30
N CYS A 21 6.30 -12.35 -13.80
CA CYS A 21 5.29 -12.29 -14.85
C CYS A 21 5.79 -12.98 -16.13
N ALA A 22 7.01 -12.68 -16.58
CA ALA A 22 7.59 -13.32 -17.77
C ALA A 22 7.73 -14.84 -17.60
N GLU A 23 8.19 -15.32 -16.42
CA GLU A 23 8.34 -16.75 -16.12
C GLU A 23 6.99 -17.50 -16.13
N GLN A 24 5.91 -16.86 -15.69
CA GLN A 24 4.56 -17.44 -15.69
C GLN A 24 3.82 -17.23 -17.03
N GLY A 25 4.46 -16.62 -18.04
CA GLY A 25 3.87 -16.39 -19.37
C GLY A 25 2.99 -15.13 -19.48
N TYR A 26 2.97 -14.27 -18.47
CA TYR A 26 2.27 -12.98 -18.48
C TYR A 26 3.11 -11.88 -19.18
N LEU A 27 3.32 -12.05 -20.48
CA LEU A 27 4.11 -11.12 -21.31
C LEU A 27 3.42 -9.76 -21.47
N ASP A 28 2.09 -9.73 -21.44
CA ASP A 28 1.30 -8.52 -21.40
C ASP A 28 0.53 -8.38 -20.07
N ASN A 29 -0.11 -7.22 -19.89
CA ASN A 29 -0.92 -6.95 -18.70
C ASN A 29 -2.35 -7.48 -18.81
N MET A 30 -2.79 -7.95 -19.98
CA MET A 30 -4.18 -8.37 -20.21
C MET A 30 -4.46 -9.70 -19.52
N ALA A 31 -3.60 -10.70 -19.76
CA ALA A 31 -3.77 -12.03 -19.16
C ALA A 31 -3.65 -11.97 -17.62
N LEU A 32 -2.76 -11.14 -17.09
CA LEU A 32 -2.61 -10.97 -15.64
C LEU A 32 -3.77 -10.16 -15.03
N ALA A 33 -4.32 -9.17 -15.75
CA ALA A 33 -5.49 -8.41 -15.31
C ALA A 33 -6.72 -9.31 -15.18
N GLU A 34 -6.92 -10.24 -16.11
CA GLU A 34 -8.02 -11.21 -16.05
C GLU A 34 -7.93 -12.07 -14.79
N GLN A 35 -6.75 -12.64 -14.51
CA GLN A 35 -6.50 -13.44 -13.30
C GLN A 35 -6.71 -12.63 -12.02
N LEU A 36 -6.27 -11.36 -12.02
CA LEU A 36 -6.46 -10.47 -10.88
C LEU A 36 -7.93 -10.15 -10.66
N CYS A 37 -8.69 -9.86 -11.71
CA CYS A 37 -10.14 -9.58 -11.65
C CYS A 37 -10.93 -10.80 -11.17
N ALA A 38 -10.60 -11.98 -11.69
CA ALA A 38 -11.18 -13.25 -11.26
C ALA A 38 -10.91 -13.51 -9.77
N ALA A 39 -9.66 -13.33 -9.31
CA ALA A 39 -9.31 -13.52 -7.91
C ALA A 39 -9.92 -12.44 -6.97
N GLN A 40 -10.27 -11.26 -7.51
CA GLN A 40 -10.99 -10.23 -6.79
C GLN A 40 -12.51 -10.46 -6.71
N GLY A 41 -13.06 -11.37 -7.53
CA GLY A 41 -14.50 -11.60 -7.66
C GLY A 41 -15.24 -10.50 -8.43
N ASN A 42 -14.54 -9.70 -9.23
CA ASN A 42 -15.14 -8.63 -10.04
C ASN A 42 -14.58 -8.66 -11.46
N GLN A 43 -15.40 -9.14 -12.40
CA GLN A 43 -15.04 -9.31 -13.81
C GLN A 43 -15.68 -8.27 -14.74
N THR A 44 -16.08 -7.12 -14.19
CA THR A 44 -16.62 -6.03 -15.02
C THR A 44 -15.53 -5.43 -15.92
N GLN A 45 -15.91 -4.97 -17.12
CA GLN A 45 -14.96 -4.34 -18.07
C GLN A 45 -14.21 -3.16 -17.43
N ALA A 46 -14.90 -2.33 -16.64
CA ALA A 46 -14.29 -1.20 -15.96
C ALA A 46 -13.23 -1.63 -14.93
N ALA A 47 -13.46 -2.75 -14.22
CA ALA A 47 -12.48 -3.31 -13.29
C ALA A 47 -11.26 -3.87 -14.04
N PHE A 48 -11.49 -4.53 -15.18
CA PHE A 48 -10.43 -5.04 -16.05
C PHE A 48 -9.53 -3.91 -16.57
N ASP A 49 -10.11 -2.85 -17.14
CA ASP A 49 -9.36 -1.70 -17.68
C ASP A 49 -8.52 -1.01 -16.58
N ALA A 50 -9.09 -0.87 -15.38
CA ALA A 50 -8.38 -0.34 -14.22
C ALA A 50 -7.24 -1.25 -13.76
N ALA A 51 -7.43 -2.57 -13.79
CA ALA A 51 -6.41 -3.56 -13.47
C ALA A 51 -5.25 -3.50 -14.48
N VAL A 52 -5.54 -3.44 -15.79
CA VAL A 52 -4.51 -3.29 -16.84
C VAL A 52 -3.65 -2.05 -16.62
N LYS A 53 -4.29 -0.90 -16.34
CA LYS A 53 -3.57 0.35 -16.05
C LYS A 53 -2.71 0.23 -14.79
N SER A 54 -3.23 -0.39 -13.74
CA SER A 54 -2.54 -0.56 -12.47
C SER A 54 -1.32 -1.47 -12.61
N LEU A 55 -1.47 -2.61 -13.30
CA LEU A 55 -0.39 -3.55 -13.58
C LEU A 55 0.75 -2.91 -14.37
N ARG A 56 0.43 -2.11 -15.39
CA ARG A 56 1.43 -1.34 -16.14
C ARG A 56 2.24 -0.43 -15.20
N ASN A 57 1.55 0.32 -14.34
CA ASN A 57 2.21 1.24 -13.42
C ASN A 57 3.02 0.50 -12.34
N TRP A 58 2.59 -0.71 -11.91
CA TRP A 58 3.32 -1.51 -10.94
C TRP A 58 4.57 -2.16 -11.53
N ARG A 59 4.50 -2.72 -12.74
CA ARG A 59 5.64 -3.31 -13.45
C ARG A 59 6.71 -2.28 -13.81
N GLN A 60 6.30 -1.03 -14.04
CA GLN A 60 7.21 0.10 -14.27
C GLN A 60 7.75 0.73 -12.98
N GLY A 61 7.34 0.23 -11.80
CA GLY A 61 7.75 0.80 -10.51
C GLY A 61 7.19 2.20 -10.22
N ILE A 62 6.24 2.70 -11.02
CA ILE A 62 5.58 4.01 -10.87
C ILE A 62 4.67 4.00 -9.64
N HIS A 63 3.90 2.94 -9.45
CA HIS A 63 3.04 2.75 -8.27
C HIS A 63 3.34 1.42 -7.58
N MET A 64 2.98 1.32 -6.30
CA MET A 64 3.01 0.05 -5.58
C MET A 64 1.58 -0.49 -5.49
N PRO A 65 1.36 -1.81 -5.63
CA PRO A 65 0.05 -2.37 -5.36
C PRO A 65 -0.29 -2.19 -3.88
N GLN A 66 -1.56 -1.94 -3.62
CA GLN A 66 -2.12 -2.06 -2.28
C GLN A 66 -2.04 -3.51 -1.80
N ARG A 67 -2.08 -3.73 -0.48
CA ARG A 67 -1.83 -5.06 0.10
C ARG A 67 -2.76 -6.15 -0.43
N ARG A 68 -4.04 -5.83 -0.66
CA ARG A 68 -4.99 -6.79 -1.25
C ARG A 68 -4.46 -7.30 -2.60
N ASN A 69 -4.03 -6.39 -3.47
CA ASN A 69 -3.52 -6.75 -4.79
C ASN A 69 -2.14 -7.42 -4.70
N PHE A 70 -1.30 -7.01 -3.75
CA PHE A 70 -0.04 -7.69 -3.46
C PHE A 70 -0.25 -9.16 -3.10
N LEU A 71 -1.19 -9.46 -2.18
CA LEU A 71 -1.51 -10.84 -1.78
C LEU A 71 -2.09 -11.66 -2.94
N LEU A 72 -2.94 -11.05 -3.77
CA LEU A 72 -3.45 -11.72 -4.96
C LEU A 72 -2.33 -12.02 -5.97
N LEU A 73 -1.41 -11.08 -6.18
CA LEU A 73 -0.23 -11.29 -7.03
C LEU A 73 0.66 -12.40 -6.48
N THR A 74 0.89 -12.45 -5.16
CA THR A 74 1.63 -13.55 -4.51
C THR A 74 1.02 -14.92 -4.86
N LYS A 75 -0.32 -15.03 -4.78
CA LYS A 75 -1.04 -16.27 -5.13
C LYS A 75 -1.00 -16.57 -6.63
N ILE A 76 -1.31 -15.60 -7.48
CA ILE A 76 -1.37 -15.75 -8.95
C ILE A 76 0.00 -16.14 -9.51
N LEU A 77 1.07 -15.49 -9.04
CA LEU A 77 2.45 -15.76 -9.46
C LEU A 77 3.08 -16.94 -8.72
N LYS A 78 2.32 -17.62 -7.84
CA LYS A 78 2.74 -18.80 -7.09
C LYS A 78 4.02 -18.60 -6.27
N VAL A 79 4.24 -17.37 -5.79
CA VAL A 79 5.40 -16.98 -4.99
C VAL A 79 5.49 -17.83 -3.71
N ASP A 80 4.34 -18.20 -3.14
CA ASP A 80 4.26 -19.01 -1.91
C ASP A 80 4.79 -20.45 -2.05
N ARG A 81 5.09 -20.91 -3.27
CA ARG A 81 5.66 -22.26 -3.50
C ARG A 81 7.16 -22.35 -3.20
N ASN A 82 7.85 -21.22 -3.08
CA ASN A 82 9.26 -21.17 -2.76
C ASN A 82 9.46 -20.19 -1.58
N ASP A 83 9.91 -20.72 -0.44
CA ASP A 83 10.04 -19.95 0.80
C ASP A 83 11.06 -18.80 0.67
N ASP A 84 12.17 -19.03 -0.03
CA ASP A 84 13.23 -18.02 -0.23
C ASP A 84 12.75 -16.90 -1.15
N LEU A 85 12.05 -17.27 -2.24
CA LEU A 85 11.41 -16.31 -3.14
C LEU A 85 10.38 -15.46 -2.39
N ARG A 86 9.59 -16.07 -1.51
CA ARG A 86 8.58 -15.37 -0.70
C ARG A 86 9.23 -14.39 0.27
N VAL A 87 10.32 -14.78 0.94
CA VAL A 87 11.08 -13.88 1.83
C VAL A 87 11.63 -12.69 1.04
N HIS A 88 12.24 -12.93 -0.11
CA HIS A 88 12.80 -11.88 -0.97
C HIS A 88 11.72 -10.95 -1.54
N TRP A 89 10.60 -11.52 -2.01
CA TRP A 89 9.42 -10.80 -2.49
C TRP A 89 8.85 -9.84 -1.44
N ASN A 90 8.68 -10.33 -0.20
CA ASN A 90 8.19 -9.53 0.92
C ASN A 90 9.18 -8.44 1.34
N ARG A 91 10.48 -8.76 1.36
CA ARG A 91 11.54 -7.80 1.70
C ARG A 91 11.56 -6.63 0.71
N LEU A 92 11.62 -6.91 -0.59
CA LEU A 92 11.64 -5.87 -1.62
C LEU A 92 10.37 -5.02 -1.63
N TYR A 93 9.20 -5.63 -1.38
CA TYR A 93 7.95 -4.89 -1.26
C TYR A 93 7.96 -3.94 -0.05
N GLY A 94 8.49 -4.40 1.09
CA GLY A 94 8.68 -3.58 2.29
C GLY A 94 9.63 -2.41 2.05
N GLU A 95 10.81 -2.67 1.47
CA GLU A 95 11.80 -1.63 1.14
C GLU A 95 11.23 -0.57 0.17
N ALA A 96 10.51 -1.01 -0.87
CA ALA A 96 9.90 -0.10 -1.84
C ALA A 96 8.80 0.80 -1.22
N LYS A 97 8.13 0.34 -0.16
CA LYS A 97 7.18 1.16 0.60
C LYS A 97 7.88 2.17 1.50
N VAL A 98 8.94 1.77 2.19
CA VAL A 98 9.71 2.65 3.07
C VAL A 98 10.32 3.80 2.27
N ARG A 99 10.95 3.52 1.12
CA ARG A 99 11.57 4.55 0.26
C ARG A 99 10.62 5.63 -0.26
N ARG A 100 9.31 5.35 -0.33
CA ARG A 100 8.29 6.33 -0.74
C ARG A 100 7.76 7.17 0.41
N THR A 101 8.03 6.77 1.65
CA THR A 101 7.70 7.55 2.84
C THR A 101 8.94 8.39 3.15
N PRO A 102 9.01 9.68 2.76
CA PRO A 102 10.20 10.48 3.04
C PRO A 102 10.42 10.53 4.55
N GLU A 103 11.56 10.00 4.98
CA GLU A 103 12.05 10.06 6.35
C GLU A 103 12.14 11.52 6.78
N ALA A 104 11.45 11.84 7.89
CA ALA A 104 11.35 13.19 8.43
C ALA A 104 12.74 13.72 8.81
N ALA A 105 13.08 14.90 8.29
CA ALA A 105 14.31 15.61 8.65
C ALA A 105 14.40 15.84 10.17
N PRO A 106 15.56 15.64 10.81
CA PRO A 106 15.79 16.11 12.16
C PRO A 106 15.97 17.63 12.15
N ARG A 107 15.08 18.33 12.85
CA ARG A 107 15.31 19.70 13.32
C ARG A 107 16.22 19.64 14.54
N ASP A 108 17.41 20.22 14.44
CA ASP A 108 17.92 21.25 15.35
C ASP A 108 19.42 21.54 15.09
N ALA A 109 19.76 22.79 14.74
CA ALA A 109 21.00 23.50 15.10
C ALA A 109 21.05 24.91 14.44
N VAL A 110 20.66 25.92 15.23
CA VAL A 110 21.33 27.21 15.54
C VAL A 110 22.28 27.90 14.53
N ALA A 111 22.10 29.24 14.46
CA ALA A 111 23.05 30.35 14.17
C ALA A 111 23.02 31.07 12.80
N MET A 112 22.33 32.23 12.82
CA MET A 112 22.74 33.60 12.44
C MET A 112 23.70 33.91 11.27
N ASP A 113 23.24 34.91 10.51
CA ASP A 113 23.93 36.00 9.77
C ASP A 113 24.96 35.67 8.68
N ALA A 114 24.65 36.10 7.44
CA ALA A 114 25.30 37.27 6.84
C ALA A 114 24.77 37.59 5.42
N ALA A 115 24.38 38.86 5.26
CA ALA A 115 24.61 39.76 4.12
C ALA A 115 24.14 39.40 2.70
N ALA A 116 23.24 40.27 2.19
CA ALA A 116 23.02 40.54 0.78
C ALA A 116 24.27 41.19 0.12
N PRO A 117 24.33 41.23 -1.22
CA PRO A 117 24.03 42.53 -1.83
C PRO A 117 23.13 42.48 -3.06
N ALA A 118 22.39 43.57 -3.21
CA ALA A 118 21.59 43.93 -4.38
C ALA A 118 22.47 44.34 -5.56
N VAL A 119 22.05 44.02 -6.79
CA VAL A 119 22.43 44.78 -7.99
C VAL A 119 21.20 45.02 -8.86
N ARG A 120 20.86 46.31 -8.95
CA ARG A 120 19.95 46.94 -9.91
C ARG A 120 20.55 46.89 -11.31
N ALA A 121 19.74 46.73 -12.36
CA ALA A 121 19.83 47.48 -13.62
C ALA A 121 18.72 47.02 -14.57
N ARG A 122 17.68 47.84 -14.79
CA ARG A 122 17.58 48.85 -15.86
C ARG A 122 17.36 48.23 -17.25
N TRP A 123 16.10 48.29 -17.67
CA TRP A 123 15.69 48.25 -19.08
C TRP A 123 16.48 49.26 -19.91
N PRO A 124 16.65 48.96 -21.21
CA PRO A 124 16.21 49.92 -22.20
C PRO A 124 15.29 49.30 -23.27
N VAL A 125 14.33 50.13 -23.66
CA VAL A 125 13.51 50.03 -24.86
C VAL A 125 14.40 50.22 -26.09
N ILE A 126 14.36 49.29 -27.05
CA ILE A 126 14.69 49.59 -28.46
C ILE A 126 13.65 48.92 -29.35
N ALA A 127 12.98 49.77 -30.12
CA ALA A 127 12.10 49.44 -31.22
C ALA A 127 12.89 49.02 -32.48
N GLY A 128 12.28 48.18 -33.31
CA GLY A 128 12.48 48.24 -34.75
C GLY A 128 13.15 47.03 -35.42
N GLY A 129 12.33 46.23 -36.11
CA GLY A 129 12.55 45.90 -37.52
C GLY A 129 13.22 44.57 -37.88
N GLY A 130 12.41 43.61 -38.33
CA GLY A 130 12.73 42.82 -39.54
C GLY A 130 12.91 41.30 -39.42
N LEU A 131 11.96 40.55 -40.01
CA LEU A 131 12.04 39.20 -40.64
C LEU A 131 12.53 38.01 -39.76
N MET A 132 11.93 36.81 -39.66
CA MET A 132 11.10 35.95 -40.53
C MET A 132 10.42 34.84 -39.69
N VAL A 133 9.13 34.57 -39.95
CA VAL A 133 8.50 33.26 -40.27
C VAL A 133 8.73 32.06 -39.32
N VAL A 134 7.71 31.59 -38.57
CA VAL A 134 6.68 30.54 -38.86
C VAL A 134 5.82 30.33 -37.59
N ALA A 135 4.53 30.10 -37.81
CA ALA A 135 3.44 29.84 -36.89
C ALA A 135 3.60 28.65 -35.90
N ALA A 136 2.95 28.74 -34.73
CA ALA A 136 1.80 27.88 -34.36
C ALA A 136 1.22 28.23 -32.97
N ALA A 137 -0.10 28.54 -32.96
CA ALA A 137 -1.13 28.40 -31.92
C ALA A 137 -0.74 28.53 -30.44
N ALA A 138 -1.11 29.58 -29.69
CA ALA A 138 -2.45 30.05 -29.29
C ALA A 138 -3.24 29.11 -28.34
N LEU A 139 -3.72 29.73 -27.25
CA LEU A 139 -4.91 29.46 -26.41
C LEU A 139 -4.58 29.02 -24.97
N SER A 140 -4.62 29.91 -23.97
CA SER A 140 -5.80 30.51 -23.28
C SER A 140 -5.78 29.99 -21.83
N ALA A 141 -5.41 30.82 -20.84
CA ALA A 141 -6.28 31.74 -20.10
C ALA A 141 -7.34 31.01 -19.25
N ILE A 142 -7.27 31.19 -17.92
CA ILE A 142 -8.31 31.82 -17.08
C ILE A 142 -8.13 31.43 -15.60
N HIS A 143 -8.09 32.47 -14.78
CA HIS A 143 -8.14 32.51 -13.32
C HIS A 143 -9.41 31.90 -12.72
N LEU A 144 -9.32 31.31 -11.53
CA LEU A 144 -10.29 31.31 -10.41
C LEU A 144 -9.67 30.40 -9.33
N GLY A 145 -9.13 30.89 -8.21
CA GLY A 145 -9.87 31.58 -7.16
C GLY A 145 -10.66 30.58 -6.32
N ARG A 146 -10.08 30.06 -5.22
CA ARG A 146 -10.80 29.67 -3.97
C ARG A 146 -9.84 29.09 -2.93
N GLY A 147 -9.97 29.58 -1.71
CA GLY A 147 -9.06 29.33 -0.59
C GLY A 147 -8.95 27.88 -0.14
N GLU A 148 -7.79 27.56 0.43
CA GLU A 148 -7.53 26.28 1.06
C GLU A 148 -7.81 26.37 2.55
N ARG A 149 -8.84 25.60 2.93
CA ARG A 149 -9.13 25.14 4.29
C ARG A 149 -7.86 24.60 4.94
N GLU A 150 -7.66 24.93 6.22
CA GLU A 150 -6.78 24.18 7.10
C GLU A 150 -7.14 22.68 7.00
N THR A 151 -6.24 21.92 6.39
CA THR A 151 -6.35 20.47 6.31
C THR A 151 -5.97 19.91 7.66
N PHE A 152 -6.97 19.43 8.40
CA PHE A 152 -6.75 18.50 9.51
C PHE A 152 -6.02 17.28 8.92
N ILE A 153 -4.71 17.19 9.14
CA ILE A 153 -3.89 16.08 8.67
C ILE A 153 -4.32 14.85 9.46
N ASP A 154 -5.07 13.95 8.82
CA ASP A 154 -5.39 12.62 9.36
C ASP A 154 -4.05 11.87 9.51
N PRO A 155 -3.58 11.58 10.75
CA PRO A 155 -2.29 10.94 10.97
C PRO A 155 -2.22 9.52 10.41
N ALA A 156 -3.35 8.95 9.96
CA ALA A 156 -3.40 7.68 9.25
C ALA A 156 -3.29 7.79 7.72
N ALA A 157 -3.28 9.00 7.15
CA ALA A 157 -3.14 9.19 5.70
C ALA A 157 -1.77 8.71 5.17
N SER A 158 -0.76 8.58 6.03
CA SER A 158 0.57 8.05 5.68
C SER A 158 0.69 6.52 5.79
N LEU A 159 -0.32 5.82 6.34
CA LEU A 159 -0.32 4.37 6.58
C LEU A 159 -1.23 3.62 5.59
N GLU A 160 -1.07 3.87 4.29
CA GLU A 160 -1.80 3.12 3.27
C GLU A 160 -1.21 1.70 3.07
N GLY A 161 -1.93 0.70 3.59
CA GLY A 161 -1.62 -0.68 3.23
C GLY A 161 -2.46 -1.75 3.91
N ILE A 162 -2.68 -1.67 5.22
CA ILE A 162 -3.40 -2.68 5.99
C ILE A 162 -4.62 -2.00 6.63
N GLN A 163 -5.82 -2.39 6.22
CA GLN A 163 -7.03 -2.02 6.95
C GLN A 163 -7.26 -3.03 8.06
N ALA A 164 -6.90 -2.63 9.28
CA ALA A 164 -7.03 -3.45 10.50
C ALA A 164 -8.42 -3.26 11.12
N GLU A 165 -9.45 -3.30 10.27
CA GLU A 165 -10.81 -3.08 10.71
C GLU A 165 -11.33 -4.26 11.53
N TYR A 166 -12.20 -3.95 12.47
CA TYR A 166 -12.90 -4.97 13.24
C TYR A 166 -13.94 -5.65 12.34
N VAL A 167 -13.79 -6.96 12.17
CA VAL A 167 -14.72 -7.79 11.40
C VAL A 167 -15.50 -8.67 12.38
N ARG A 168 -16.78 -8.34 12.60
CA ARG A 168 -17.64 -9.09 13.52
C ARG A 168 -17.86 -10.54 13.06
N ASN A 169 -18.14 -10.73 11.77
CA ASN A 169 -18.48 -12.03 11.21
C ASN A 169 -17.44 -12.43 10.16
N VAL A 170 -16.63 -13.44 10.47
CA VAL A 170 -15.54 -13.93 9.63
C VAL A 170 -15.98 -15.23 9.00
N THR A 171 -16.09 -15.29 7.67
CA THR A 171 -16.36 -16.55 6.93
C THR A 171 -15.22 -16.81 5.95
N VAL A 172 -14.53 -17.94 6.13
CA VAL A 172 -13.32 -18.29 5.36
C VAL A 172 -13.21 -19.80 5.15
N GLN A 173 -12.38 -20.23 4.19
CA GLN A 173 -12.07 -21.66 3.98
C GLN A 173 -10.80 -22.07 4.73
N VAL A 174 -10.61 -23.37 4.98
CA VAL A 174 -9.35 -23.89 5.53
C VAL A 174 -8.18 -23.47 4.62
N GLY A 175 -7.14 -22.89 5.22
CA GLY A 175 -5.98 -22.37 4.51
C GLY A 175 -6.04 -20.87 4.20
N ASP A 176 -7.21 -20.24 4.31
CA ASP A 176 -7.31 -18.79 4.16
C ASP A 176 -6.66 -18.04 5.32
N ALA A 177 -6.13 -16.85 5.01
CA ALA A 177 -5.57 -15.92 5.98
C ALA A 177 -6.16 -14.51 5.77
N VAL A 178 -6.78 -13.95 6.80
CA VAL A 178 -7.51 -12.66 6.74
C VAL A 178 -7.27 -11.81 7.98
N ILE A 179 -7.27 -10.48 7.82
CA ILE A 179 -7.24 -9.56 8.97
C ILE A 179 -8.64 -9.46 9.55
N ILE A 180 -8.77 -9.74 10.84
CA ILE A 180 -10.08 -9.76 11.52
C ILE A 180 -10.24 -8.66 12.56
N HIS A 181 -9.13 -8.03 12.96
CA HIS A 181 -9.12 -6.96 13.95
C HIS A 181 -7.84 -6.11 13.87
N GLY A 182 -7.81 -5.00 14.60
CA GLY A 182 -6.64 -4.16 14.81
C GLY A 182 -6.52 -3.72 16.27
N ALA A 183 -5.46 -4.15 16.97
CA ALA A 183 -5.17 -3.68 18.32
C ALA A 183 -4.75 -2.21 18.27
N ARG A 184 -5.39 -1.39 19.10
CA ARG A 184 -5.15 0.06 19.17
C ARG A 184 -4.35 0.38 20.44
N GLY A 185 -3.42 1.32 20.35
CA GLY A 185 -2.76 1.92 21.52
C GLY A 185 -3.71 2.81 22.33
N ASN A 186 -3.50 2.93 23.64
CA ASN A 186 -4.45 3.60 24.54
C ASN A 186 -4.73 5.07 24.18
N ASP A 187 -3.71 5.79 23.71
CA ASP A 187 -3.75 7.24 23.49
C ASP A 187 -3.88 7.65 22.02
N CYS A 188 -4.45 6.77 21.17
CA CYS A 188 -4.65 7.06 19.74
C CYS A 188 -3.35 7.33 18.93
N GLY A 189 -2.19 7.07 19.53
CA GLY A 189 -0.87 7.18 18.91
C GLY A 189 -0.48 5.93 18.13
N ASP A 190 0.79 5.55 18.24
CA ASP A 190 1.36 4.45 17.48
C ASP A 190 0.66 3.11 17.71
N ALA A 191 0.76 2.25 16.70
CA ALA A 191 0.28 0.88 16.82
C ALA A 191 1.09 0.15 17.90
N PRO A 192 0.45 -0.64 18.78
CA PRO A 192 1.18 -1.41 19.78
C PRO A 192 2.14 -2.41 19.12
N SER A 193 3.16 -2.81 19.86
CA SER A 193 4.04 -3.90 19.43
C SER A 193 3.26 -5.21 19.36
N TRP A 194 3.74 -6.17 18.58
CA TRP A 194 3.10 -7.49 18.49
C TRP A 194 3.11 -8.20 19.86
N GLU A 195 4.22 -8.11 20.58
CA GLU A 195 4.40 -8.73 21.89
C GLU A 195 3.30 -8.26 22.84
N SER A 196 3.07 -6.94 22.92
CA SER A 196 2.03 -6.36 23.78
C SER A 196 0.61 -6.69 23.32
N ALA A 197 0.35 -6.68 22.01
CA ALA A 197 -0.96 -6.99 21.45
C ALA A 197 -1.35 -8.47 21.68
N SER A 198 -0.39 -9.38 21.52
CA SER A 198 -0.60 -10.82 21.59
C SER A 198 -1.05 -11.35 22.96
N VAL A 199 -0.72 -10.64 24.05
CA VAL A 199 -1.03 -11.05 25.43
C VAL A 199 -2.52 -11.28 25.66
N LEU A 200 -3.37 -10.50 24.99
CA LEU A 200 -4.82 -10.52 25.19
C LEU A 200 -5.55 -11.36 24.12
N LEU A 201 -4.82 -12.02 23.23
CA LEU A 201 -5.42 -12.82 22.18
C LEU A 201 -5.87 -14.18 22.72
N PRO A 202 -7.11 -14.61 22.42
CA PRO A 202 -7.57 -15.95 22.77
C PRO A 202 -6.87 -17.00 21.90
N ARG A 203 -6.79 -18.22 22.42
CA ARG A 203 -6.52 -19.39 21.56
C ARG A 203 -7.81 -19.76 20.86
N LEU A 204 -7.73 -20.08 19.58
CA LEU A 204 -8.86 -20.47 18.76
C LEU A 204 -8.74 -21.94 18.39
N VAL A 205 -9.88 -22.62 18.30
CA VAL A 205 -9.94 -24.02 17.83
C VAL A 205 -9.94 -24.08 16.30
N THR A 206 -10.57 -23.10 15.66
CA THR A 206 -10.76 -23.05 14.20
C THR A 206 -9.53 -22.54 13.42
N GLY A 207 -8.56 -21.93 14.10
CA GLY A 207 -7.38 -21.36 13.44
C GLY A 207 -6.35 -20.75 14.39
N THR A 208 -5.43 -19.96 13.82
CA THR A 208 -4.35 -19.30 14.58
C THR A 208 -4.36 -17.79 14.37
N LEU A 209 -4.04 -17.03 15.43
CA LEU A 209 -3.87 -15.59 15.37
C LEU A 209 -2.37 -15.23 15.34
N SER A 210 -1.98 -14.33 14.44
CA SER A 210 -0.58 -13.89 14.28
C SER A 210 -0.48 -12.40 13.91
N ASP A 211 0.75 -11.88 13.87
CA ASP A 211 1.02 -10.48 13.52
C ASP A 211 0.65 -10.22 12.06
N GLY A 212 -0.32 -9.35 11.84
CA GLY A 212 -0.72 -8.86 10.52
C GLY A 212 0.07 -7.63 10.05
N GLY A 213 0.96 -7.09 10.89
CA GLY A 213 1.72 -5.86 10.68
C GLY A 213 1.01 -4.62 11.22
N VAL A 214 1.64 -3.45 11.03
CA VAL A 214 1.02 -2.15 11.34
C VAL A 214 0.07 -1.77 10.21
N GLY A 215 -1.18 -1.45 10.57
CA GLY A 215 -2.21 -0.96 9.67
C GLY A 215 -2.97 0.21 10.28
N THR A 216 -4.12 0.51 9.71
CA THR A 216 -5.03 1.54 10.22
C THR A 216 -6.42 1.00 10.47
N ARG A 217 -7.05 1.49 11.53
CA ARG A 217 -8.48 1.24 11.80
C ARG A 217 -9.18 2.54 12.11
N PHE A 218 -10.47 2.61 11.81
CA PHE A 218 -11.29 3.72 12.26
C PHE A 218 -11.56 3.60 13.77
N SER A 219 -11.38 4.69 14.49
CA SER A 219 -11.62 4.78 15.93
C SER A 219 -12.45 6.01 16.25
N ARG A 220 -13.73 5.78 16.60
CA ARG A 220 -14.64 6.85 17.06
C ARG A 220 -14.08 7.62 18.26
N ARG A 221 -13.40 6.94 19.17
CA ARG A 221 -12.74 7.56 20.34
C ARG A 221 -11.65 8.55 19.93
N CYS A 222 -10.95 8.26 18.83
CA CYS A 222 -9.82 9.06 18.35
C CYS A 222 -10.22 10.04 17.24
N GLY A 223 -11.50 10.11 16.88
CA GLY A 223 -12.00 11.02 15.85
C GLY A 223 -11.59 10.69 14.41
N GLY A 224 -10.97 9.54 14.13
CA GLY A 224 -10.43 9.27 12.80
C GLY A 224 -9.83 7.89 12.62
N ARG A 225 -9.14 7.68 11.49
CA ARG A 225 -8.30 6.49 11.29
C ARG A 225 -7.03 6.66 12.14
N ILE A 226 -6.58 5.57 12.75
CA ILE A 226 -5.41 5.56 13.61
C ILE A 226 -4.53 4.36 13.28
N PRO A 227 -3.23 4.42 13.62
CA PRO A 227 -2.37 3.25 13.62
C PRO A 227 -2.94 2.12 14.51
N ALA A 228 -2.89 0.89 14.03
CA ALA A 228 -3.29 -0.30 14.77
C ALA A 228 -2.46 -1.52 14.35
N ARG A 229 -2.20 -2.41 15.31
CA ARG A 229 -1.56 -3.70 15.07
C ARG A 229 -2.59 -4.67 14.52
N ALA A 230 -2.48 -5.02 13.24
CA ALA A 230 -3.43 -5.90 12.59
C ALA A 230 -3.32 -7.33 13.12
N ILE A 231 -4.47 -7.97 13.35
CA ILE A 231 -4.55 -9.36 13.81
C ILE A 231 -4.92 -10.24 12.63
N LEU A 232 -3.97 -11.07 12.20
CA LEU A 232 -4.15 -12.02 11.11
C LEU A 232 -4.70 -13.33 11.67
N PHE A 233 -5.86 -13.76 11.17
CA PHE A 233 -6.41 -15.08 11.42
C PHE A 233 -6.05 -16.00 10.25
N THR A 234 -5.50 -17.18 10.54
CA THR A 234 -5.29 -18.26 9.56
C THR A 234 -6.19 -19.44 9.90
N ALA A 235 -7.11 -19.78 9.00
CA ALA A 235 -8.04 -20.88 9.16
C ALA A 235 -7.34 -22.24 9.05
N ARG A 236 -7.57 -23.12 10.02
CA ARG A 236 -6.90 -24.44 10.10
C ARG A 236 -7.88 -25.61 10.08
N VAL A 237 -9.01 -25.48 10.77
CA VAL A 237 -9.96 -26.56 10.96
C VAL A 237 -11.38 -26.02 10.73
N PRO A 238 -12.24 -26.73 9.96
CA PRO A 238 -13.63 -26.34 9.79
C PRO A 238 -14.39 -26.27 11.11
N GLY A 239 -15.28 -25.31 11.24
CA GLY A 239 -16.08 -25.15 12.45
C GLY A 239 -16.61 -23.74 12.63
N THR A 240 -17.35 -23.54 13.71
CA THR A 240 -17.85 -22.23 14.13
C THR A 240 -17.41 -21.93 15.55
N GLU A 241 -16.94 -20.71 15.79
CA GLU A 241 -16.41 -20.29 17.07
C GLU A 241 -16.80 -18.83 17.35
N GLN A 242 -17.18 -18.54 18.59
CA GLN A 242 -17.46 -17.19 19.08
C GLN A 242 -16.41 -16.82 20.11
N THR A 243 -15.80 -15.65 19.97
CA THR A 243 -14.69 -15.21 20.81
C THR A 243 -14.68 -13.70 20.98
N SER A 244 -13.76 -13.16 21.78
CA SER A 244 -13.57 -11.71 21.92
C SER A 244 -12.12 -11.32 21.66
N LEU A 245 -11.93 -10.29 20.85
CA LEU A 245 -10.63 -9.64 20.63
C LEU A 245 -10.70 -8.22 21.22
N TYR A 246 -9.91 -7.97 22.26
CA TYR A 246 -9.84 -6.67 22.94
C TYR A 246 -11.20 -6.13 23.41
N GLY A 247 -12.11 -7.02 23.82
CA GLY A 247 -13.47 -6.68 24.25
C GLY A 247 -14.50 -6.58 23.11
N ASP A 248 -14.07 -6.71 21.84
CA ASP A 248 -14.97 -6.77 20.70
C ASP A 248 -15.30 -8.24 20.38
N GLU A 249 -16.58 -8.57 20.28
CA GLU A 249 -17.05 -9.93 19.99
C GLU A 249 -16.88 -10.31 18.52
N ILE A 250 -16.39 -11.50 18.22
CA ILE A 250 -16.19 -12.01 16.85
C ILE A 250 -16.80 -13.40 16.71
N HIS A 251 -17.49 -13.62 15.59
CA HIS A 251 -18.05 -14.89 15.16
C HIS A 251 -17.26 -15.38 13.95
N ILE A 252 -16.63 -16.54 14.09
CA ILE A 252 -15.78 -17.15 13.05
C ILE A 252 -16.49 -18.39 12.53
N ARG A 253 -16.56 -18.50 11.20
CA ARG A 253 -17.02 -19.68 10.48
C ARG A 253 -15.95 -20.09 9.49
N VAL A 254 -15.42 -21.30 9.68
CA VAL A 254 -14.46 -21.93 8.77
C VAL A 254 -15.15 -23.06 8.03
N THR A 255 -15.11 -23.04 6.70
CA THR A 255 -15.58 -24.12 5.83
C THR A 255 -14.39 -24.90 5.26
N ASN A 256 -14.65 -26.08 4.69
CA ASN A 256 -13.66 -26.77 3.86
C ASN A 256 -13.38 -26.00 2.56
#